data_AF-A0A954T7G6-F1
#
_entry.id   AF-A0A954T7G6-F1
#
_cell.length_a   1.000
_cell.length_b   1.000
_cell.length_c   1.000
_cell.angle_alpha   90.00
_cell.angle_beta   90.00
_cell.angle_gamma   90.00
#
_symmetry.space_group_name_H-M   'P 1'
#
loop_
_entity.id
_entity.type
_entity.pdbx_description
1 polymer ?
#
loop_
_entity_poly.entity_id
_entity_poly.type
_entity_poly.pdbx_seq_one_letter_code
_entity_poly.pdbx_strand_id
1 'polypeptide(L)'
;MLPSLVIEEVRRGVAETLRTQFEPSTELFKDAIRRLIDQPNWIKGPYVQIGMPFVPGAAGKTFFSNFETEHPAHRHQELAWQRCGVQQRSTLVATGTGSGKTECFLYPVLDHVAKARAAGEKGIKAIIIYPMNALA
;
A
#
# COMPACT_ATOMS: atom_id res chain seq x y z
N MET A 1 -16.39 -15.45 9.64
CA MET A 1 -15.28 -15.79 10.56
C MET A 1 -15.45 -14.91 11.80
N LEU A 2 -15.55 -15.49 13.00
CA LEU A 2 -15.75 -14.71 14.23
C LEU A 2 -14.42 -14.04 14.62
N PRO A 3 -14.35 -12.69 14.69
CA PRO A 3 -13.09 -12.00 14.99
C PRO A 3 -12.42 -12.54 16.26
N SER A 4 -13.17 -12.80 17.32
CA SER A 4 -12.66 -13.35 18.58
C SER A 4 -11.91 -14.68 18.44
N LEU A 5 -12.29 -15.55 17.49
CA LEU A 5 -11.60 -16.81 17.25
C LEU A 5 -10.26 -16.59 16.53
N VAL A 6 -10.26 -15.71 15.53
CA VAL A 6 -9.03 -15.34 14.78
C VAL A 6 -7.99 -14.74 15.71
N ILE A 7 -8.44 -13.94 16.69
CA ILE A 7 -7.58 -13.34 17.70
C ILE A 7 -6.85 -14.40 18.52
N GLU A 8 -7.56 -15.41 19.00
CA GLU A 8 -6.99 -16.50 19.79
C GLU A 8 -6.05 -17.38 18.96
N GLU A 9 -6.38 -17.63 17.69
CA GLU A 9 -5.51 -18.36 16.77
C GLU A 9 -4.19 -17.61 16.50
N VAL A 10 -4.25 -16.31 16.21
CA VAL A 10 -3.06 -15.47 16.00
C VAL A 10 -2.20 -15.42 17.26
N ARG A 11 -2.83 -15.21 18.42
CA ARG A 11 -2.13 -15.19 19.72
C ARG A 11 -1.39 -16.52 19.96
N ARG A 12 -2.07 -17.65 19.73
CA ARG A 12 -1.47 -18.99 19.91
C ARG A 12 -0.33 -19.24 18.94
N GLY A 13 -0.50 -18.93 17.66
CA GLY A 13 0.53 -19.13 16.64
C GLY A 13 1.79 -18.30 16.90
N VAL A 14 1.64 -17.05 17.34
CA VAL A 14 2.79 -16.21 17.73
C VAL A 14 3.49 -16.77 18.97
N ALA A 15 2.75 -17.24 19.97
CA ALA A 15 3.32 -17.85 21.17
C ALA A 15 4.13 -19.12 20.85
N GLU A 16 3.60 -20.00 20.00
CA GLU A 16 4.27 -21.24 19.58
C GLU A 16 5.53 -20.93 18.75
N THR A 17 5.45 -19.94 17.86
CA THR A 17 6.61 -19.49 17.06
C THR A 17 7.72 -18.97 17.96
N LEU A 18 7.40 -18.09 18.93
CA LEU A 18 8.38 -17.58 19.88
C LEU A 18 8.98 -18.70 20.74
N ARG A 19 8.17 -19.66 21.20
CA ARG A 19 8.66 -20.80 22.00
C ARG A 19 9.62 -21.73 21.24
N THR A 20 9.42 -21.89 19.93
CA THR A 20 10.20 -22.83 19.10
C THR A 20 11.40 -22.20 18.43
N GLN A 21 11.30 -20.93 18.01
CA GLN A 21 12.36 -20.26 17.27
C GLN A 21 13.33 -19.48 18.16
N PHE A 22 12.89 -19.07 19.35
CA PHE A 22 13.74 -18.36 20.30
C PHE A 22 14.03 -19.26 21.50
N GLU A 23 15.04 -20.11 21.36
CA GLU A 23 15.73 -20.76 22.48
C GLU A 23 16.98 -19.94 22.84
N PRO A 24 16.98 -19.21 23.97
CA PRO A 24 18.14 -18.44 24.38
C PRO A 24 19.30 -19.39 24.73
N SER A 25 20.43 -19.23 24.05
CA SER A 25 21.64 -20.04 24.28
C SER A 25 22.33 -19.75 25.62
N THR A 26 21.90 -18.71 26.33
CA THR A 26 22.44 -18.29 27.63
C THR A 26 21.54 -18.77 28.76
N GLU A 27 22.12 -19.48 29.74
CA GLU A 27 21.39 -20.08 30.86
C GLU A 27 20.55 -19.06 31.65
N LEU A 28 21.02 -17.81 31.77
CA LEU A 28 20.29 -16.70 32.42
C LEU A 28 18.91 -16.41 31.78
N PHE A 29 18.78 -16.64 30.48
CA PHE A 29 17.59 -16.30 29.69
C PHE A 29 16.77 -17.52 29.26
N LYS A 30 17.14 -18.73 29.68
CA LYS A 30 16.55 -20.01 29.26
C LYS A 30 15.01 -20.09 29.33
N ASP A 31 14.39 -19.37 30.28
CA ASP A 31 12.93 -19.27 30.40
C ASP A 31 12.36 -17.87 30.13
N ALA A 32 13.16 -16.94 29.62
CA ALA A 32 12.74 -15.56 29.41
C ALA A 32 11.52 -15.46 28.48
N ILE A 33 11.51 -16.23 27.40
CA ILE A 33 10.39 -16.28 26.44
C ILE A 33 9.14 -16.92 27.06
N ARG A 34 9.29 -17.99 27.85
CA ARG A 34 8.16 -18.61 28.57
C ARG A 34 7.54 -17.64 29.57
N ARG A 35 8.38 -17.02 30.41
CA ARG A 35 7.95 -16.01 31.39
C ARG A 35 7.26 -14.82 30.74
N LEU A 36 7.69 -14.41 29.54
CA LEU A 36 7.04 -13.35 28.78
C LEU A 36 5.64 -13.79 28.33
N ILE A 37 5.51 -14.94 27.66
CA ILE A 37 4.25 -15.42 27.07
C ILE A 37 3.21 -15.79 28.15
N ASP A 38 3.66 -16.22 29.32
CA ASP A 38 2.75 -16.59 30.42
C ASP A 38 2.15 -15.36 31.13
N GLN A 39 2.61 -14.14 30.82
CA GLN A 39 1.98 -12.92 31.34
C GLN A 39 0.67 -12.61 30.60
N PRO A 40 -0.42 -12.28 31.30
CA PRO A 40 -1.74 -12.07 30.70
C PRO A 40 -1.81 -10.95 29.63
N ASN A 41 -0.83 -10.06 29.59
CA ASN A 41 -0.71 -8.91 28.70
C ASN A 41 0.52 -8.95 27.78
N TRP A 42 1.12 -10.12 27.56
CA TRP A 42 2.30 -10.31 26.71
C TRP A 42 2.06 -9.85 25.26
N ILE A 43 0.80 -9.82 24.84
CA ILE A 43 0.34 -9.19 23.61
C ILE A 43 -0.77 -8.17 23.94
N LYS A 44 -0.55 -6.92 23.55
CA LYS A 44 -1.50 -5.80 23.78
C LYS A 44 -2.67 -5.76 22.79
N GLY A 45 -2.69 -6.66 21.81
CA GLY A 45 -3.64 -6.72 20.71
C GLY A 45 -4.13 -8.15 20.46
N PRO A 46 -4.89 -8.38 19.38
CA PRO A 46 -4.62 -7.86 18.05
C PRO A 46 -5.41 -6.60 17.71
N TYR A 47 -4.73 -5.71 17.01
CA TYR A 47 -5.29 -4.47 16.50
C TYR A 47 -5.82 -4.73 15.09
N VAL A 48 -7.13 -4.66 14.91
CA VAL A 48 -7.73 -4.64 13.57
C VAL A 48 -7.82 -3.17 13.15
N GLN A 49 -6.92 -2.74 12.27
CA GLN A 49 -7.03 -1.42 11.66
C GLN A 49 -7.99 -1.51 10.48
N ILE A 50 -9.22 -1.02 10.67
CA ILE A 50 -10.17 -0.82 9.57
C ILE A 50 -9.94 0.60 9.05
N GLY A 51 -9.23 0.72 7.93
CA GLY A 51 -9.17 1.98 7.19
C GLY A 51 -10.54 2.29 6.59
N MET A 52 -10.96 3.56 6.61
CA MET A 52 -12.12 3.97 5.82
C MET A 52 -11.82 3.73 4.33
N PRO A 53 -12.81 3.27 3.54
CA PRO A 53 -12.63 3.15 2.10
C PRO A 53 -12.32 4.53 1.49
N PHE A 54 -11.46 4.55 0.48
CA PHE A 54 -11.20 5.78 -0.27
C PHE A 54 -12.48 6.24 -0.99
N VAL A 55 -12.66 7.55 -1.07
CA VAL A 55 -13.80 8.15 -1.79
C VAL A 55 -13.72 7.72 -3.26
N PRO A 56 -14.78 7.12 -3.83
CA PRO A 56 -14.79 6.75 -5.24
C PRO A 56 -14.71 8.01 -6.12
N GLY A 57 -14.06 7.87 -7.26
CA GLY A 57 -14.03 8.86 -8.33
C GLY A 57 -15.35 8.88 -9.12
N ALA A 58 -15.58 9.94 -9.88
CA ALA A 58 -16.78 10.13 -10.68
C ALA A 58 -16.66 9.56 -12.10
N ALA A 59 -15.45 9.42 -12.63
CA ALA A 59 -15.18 8.99 -14.01
C ALA A 59 -15.12 7.45 -14.16
N GLY A 60 -15.18 6.70 -13.06
CA GLY A 60 -15.10 5.24 -13.11
C GLY A 60 -13.77 4.78 -13.72
N LYS A 61 -13.82 4.06 -14.85
CA LYS A 61 -12.64 3.53 -15.55
C LYS A 61 -12.24 4.32 -16.80
N THR A 62 -13.05 5.30 -17.20
CA THR A 62 -12.99 5.93 -18.53
C THR A 62 -12.51 7.38 -18.49
N PHE A 63 -11.74 7.74 -17.47
CA PHE A 63 -11.16 9.09 -17.37
C PHE A 63 -10.25 9.42 -18.57
N PHE A 64 -9.46 8.44 -19.02
CA PHE A 64 -8.57 8.59 -20.17
C PHE A 64 -9.27 8.15 -21.46
N SER A 65 -9.12 8.94 -22.53
CA SER A 65 -9.75 8.62 -23.82
C SER A 65 -9.06 7.49 -24.59
N ASN A 66 -7.80 7.20 -24.25
CA ASN A 66 -6.95 6.28 -25.00
C ASN A 66 -6.96 4.85 -24.45
N PHE A 67 -7.40 4.66 -23.21
CA PHE A 67 -7.45 3.37 -22.53
C PHE A 67 -8.38 3.43 -21.33
N GLU A 68 -8.85 2.26 -20.88
CA GLU A 68 -9.58 2.12 -19.62
C GLU A 68 -8.64 1.67 -18.50
N THR A 69 -8.89 2.17 -17.28
CA THR A 69 -8.15 1.70 -16.10
C THR A 69 -8.68 0.32 -15.66
N GLU A 70 -7.82 -0.48 -15.03
CA GLU A 70 -8.19 -1.83 -14.57
C GLU A 70 -9.31 -1.76 -13.51
N HIS A 71 -9.22 -0.80 -12.60
CA HIS A 71 -10.18 -0.54 -11.54
C HIS A 71 -10.74 0.88 -11.61
N PRO A 72 -11.97 1.12 -11.11
CA PRO A 72 -12.49 2.48 -10.97
C PRO A 72 -11.57 3.35 -10.13
N ALA A 73 -11.38 4.59 -10.56
CA ALA A 73 -10.53 5.54 -9.87
C ALA A 73 -11.08 5.91 -8.49
N HIS A 74 -10.19 6.24 -7.56
CA HIS A 74 -10.54 7.01 -6.38
C HIS A 74 -10.45 8.51 -6.64
N ARG A 75 -11.20 9.31 -5.87
CA ARG A 75 -11.25 10.77 -6.03
C ARG A 75 -9.88 11.43 -6.02
N HIS A 76 -8.95 10.98 -5.16
CA HIS A 76 -7.59 11.55 -5.11
C HIS A 76 -6.78 11.25 -6.38
N GLN A 77 -7.01 10.11 -7.03
CA GLN A 77 -6.38 9.77 -8.30
C GLN A 77 -6.91 10.67 -9.41
N GLU A 78 -8.23 10.83 -9.52
CA GLU A 78 -8.84 11.73 -10.52
C GLU A 78 -8.39 13.18 -10.35
N LEU A 79 -8.30 13.66 -9.11
CA LEU A 79 -7.77 15.00 -8.82
C LEU A 79 -6.31 15.15 -9.29
N ALA A 80 -5.50 14.11 -9.10
CA ALA A 80 -4.13 14.09 -9.61
C ALA A 80 -4.12 14.11 -11.13
N TRP A 81 -4.89 13.23 -11.80
CA TRP A 81 -4.96 13.14 -13.25
C TRP A 81 -5.45 14.44 -13.90
N GLN A 82 -6.45 15.09 -13.29
CA GLN A 82 -6.93 16.39 -13.74
C GLN A 82 -5.85 17.47 -13.64
N ARG A 83 -5.05 17.48 -12.56
CA ARG A 83 -3.99 18.49 -12.40
C ARG A 83 -2.76 18.20 -13.27
N CYS A 84 -2.20 17.00 -13.22
CA CYS A 84 -0.92 16.71 -13.88
C CYS A 84 -1.11 16.24 -15.33
N GLY A 85 -2.18 15.53 -15.65
CA GLY A 85 -2.46 15.04 -17.00
C GLY A 85 -3.17 16.07 -17.87
N VAL A 86 -4.30 16.63 -17.39
CA VAL A 86 -5.13 17.56 -18.18
C VAL A 86 -4.60 18.99 -18.11
N GLN A 87 -4.42 19.52 -16.89
CA GLN A 87 -3.97 20.90 -16.70
C GLN A 87 -2.44 21.07 -16.82
N GLN A 88 -1.69 19.97 -16.90
CA GLN A 88 -0.22 19.94 -16.99
C GLN A 88 0.48 20.76 -15.89
N ARG A 89 -0.03 20.71 -14.66
CA ARG A 89 0.52 21.42 -13.49
C ARG A 89 1.39 20.52 -12.65
N SER A 90 2.47 21.08 -12.11
CA SER A 90 3.23 20.46 -11.02
C SER A 90 2.27 20.08 -9.89
N THR A 91 2.39 18.83 -9.41
CA THR A 91 1.42 18.21 -8.53
C THR A 91 2.13 17.42 -7.45
N LEU A 92 1.82 17.75 -6.18
CA LEU A 92 2.21 16.98 -5.01
C LEU A 92 1.03 16.09 -4.61
N VAL A 93 1.26 14.78 -4.51
CA VAL A 93 0.25 13.82 -4.05
C VAL A 93 0.62 13.35 -2.65
N ALA A 94 -0.18 13.77 -1.66
CA ALA A 94 0.02 13.41 -0.26
C ALA A 94 -1.18 12.58 0.24
N THR A 95 -0.98 11.27 0.37
CA THR A 95 -2.00 10.29 0.79
C THR A 95 -1.37 9.15 1.58
N GLY A 96 -2.19 8.37 2.30
CA GLY A 96 -1.75 7.22 3.10
C GLY A 96 -1.00 6.14 2.32
N THR A 97 -0.26 5.29 3.03
CA THR A 97 0.40 4.11 2.46
C THR A 97 -0.63 3.17 1.83
N GLY A 98 -0.30 2.57 0.69
CA GLY A 98 -1.22 1.67 -0.03
C GLY A 98 -2.40 2.36 -0.73
N SER A 99 -2.48 3.69 -0.75
CA SER A 99 -3.63 4.40 -1.36
C SER A 99 -3.65 4.44 -2.89
N GLY A 100 -2.74 3.74 -3.57
CA GLY A 100 -2.58 3.85 -5.02
C GLY A 100 -1.99 5.19 -5.48
N LYS A 101 -0.87 5.62 -4.88
CA LYS A 101 -0.10 6.80 -5.33
C LYS A 101 0.56 6.58 -6.69
N THR A 102 0.91 5.33 -7.00
CA THR A 102 1.53 4.96 -8.27
C THR A 102 0.63 5.33 -9.45
N GLU A 103 -0.65 5.00 -9.35
CA GLU A 103 -1.69 5.26 -10.33
C GLU A 103 -1.93 6.76 -10.52
N CYS A 104 -1.68 7.59 -9.50
CA CYS A 104 -1.86 9.04 -9.58
C CYS A 104 -0.92 9.69 -10.61
N PHE A 105 0.27 9.13 -10.83
CA PHE A 105 1.24 9.64 -11.83
C PHE A 105 1.40 8.72 -13.04
N LEU A 106 1.23 7.41 -12.86
CA LEU A 106 1.51 6.43 -13.92
C LEU A 106 0.51 6.53 -15.08
N TYR A 107 -0.80 6.60 -14.81
CA TYR A 107 -1.79 6.70 -15.88
C TYR A 107 -1.68 7.99 -16.71
N PRO A 108 -1.46 9.18 -16.10
CA PRO A 108 -1.14 10.38 -16.88
C PRO A 108 0.11 10.23 -17.76
N VAL A 109 1.15 9.55 -17.27
CA VAL A 109 2.34 9.25 -18.09
C VAL A 109 2.00 8.35 -19.26
N LEU A 110 1.21 7.29 -19.05
CA LEU A 110 0.79 6.38 -20.12
C LEU A 110 -0.08 7.10 -21.17
N ASP A 111 -1.00 7.95 -20.74
CA ASP A 111 -1.81 8.77 -21.65
C ASP A 111 -0.96 9.73 -22.48
N HIS A 112 0.02 10.38 -21.84
CA HIS A 112 0.98 11.24 -22.53
C HIS A 112 1.81 10.46 -23.56
N VAL A 113 2.31 9.27 -23.20
CA VAL A 113 3.05 8.39 -24.11
C VAL A 113 2.19 7.95 -25.31
N ALA A 114 0.93 7.59 -25.07
CA ALA A 114 0.00 7.20 -26.13
C ALA A 114 -0.23 8.34 -27.13
N LYS A 115 -0.47 9.56 -26.63
CA LYS A 115 -0.64 10.76 -27.45
C LYS A 115 0.63 11.11 -28.24
N ALA A 116 1.79 11.08 -27.59
CA ALA A 116 3.07 11.37 -28.24
C ALA A 116 3.38 10.34 -29.35
N ARG A 117 3.09 9.07 -29.13
CA ARG A 117 3.23 8.01 -30.14
C ARG A 117 2.31 8.26 -31.34
N ALA A 118 1.04 8.62 -31.10
CA ALA A 118 0.09 8.94 -32.17
C ALA A 118 0.52 10.16 -33.00
N ALA A 119 1.19 11.13 -32.37
CA ALA A 119 1.78 12.28 -33.03
C ALA A 119 3.11 11.99 -33.75
N GLY A 120 3.61 10.75 -33.72
CA GLY A 120 4.87 10.36 -34.35
C GLY A 120 6.13 10.84 -33.62
N GLU A 121 5.99 11.32 -32.38
CA GLU A 121 7.12 11.84 -31.61
C GLU A 121 7.98 10.71 -31.03
N LYS A 122 9.28 10.74 -31.31
CA LYS A 122 10.26 9.75 -30.79
C LYS A 122 10.92 10.24 -29.49
N GLY A 123 11.65 9.35 -28.82
CA GLY A 123 12.45 9.67 -27.63
C GLY A 123 11.76 9.42 -26.29
N ILE A 124 12.47 9.75 -25.20
CA ILE A 124 12.03 9.56 -23.81
C ILE A 124 10.87 10.53 -23.49
N LYS A 125 9.79 10.02 -22.89
CA LYS A 125 8.58 10.80 -22.54
C LYS A 125 8.40 11.06 -21.05
N ALA A 126 9.02 10.24 -20.20
CA ALA A 126 8.96 10.39 -18.76
C ALA A 126 10.23 9.84 -18.10
N ILE A 127 10.62 10.45 -16.99
CA ILE A 127 11.69 9.98 -16.11
C ILE A 127 11.06 9.79 -14.73
N ILE A 128 11.15 8.57 -14.20
CA ILE A 128 10.67 8.24 -12.86
C ILE A 128 11.90 8.05 -11.98
N ILE A 129 12.01 8.87 -10.93
CA ILE A 129 13.09 8.78 -9.96
C ILE A 129 12.51 8.12 -8.72
N TYR A 130 13.00 6.91 -8.42
CA TYR A 130 12.62 6.16 -7.23
C TYR A 130 13.84 6.04 -6.31
N PRO A 131 13.79 6.56 -5.07
CA PRO A 131 14.90 6.38 -4.13
C PRO A 131 15.02 4.89 -3.79
N MET A 132 16.17 4.30 -4.08
CA MET A 132 16.45 2.89 -3.77
C MET A 132 16.41 2.71 -2.24
N ASN A 133 15.55 1.79 -1.75
CA ASN A 133 15.28 1.36 -0.36
C ASN A 133 13.83 1.52 0.18
N ALA A 134 12.80 1.71 -0.66
CA ALA A 134 11.42 1.87 -0.19
C ALA A 134 10.55 0.58 -0.12
N LEU A 135 11.16 -0.62 -0.21
CA LEU A 135 10.49 -1.90 0.11
C LEU A 135 11.33 -2.62 1.18
N ALA A 136 10.93 -2.48 2.45
CA ALA A 136 11.35 -3.32 3.57
C ALA A 136 10.10 -3.63 4.40
#